data_AF-A0A1A8UH33-F1
#
_entry.id   AF-A0A1A8UH33-F1
#
_cell.length_a   1.000
_cell.length_b   1.000
_cell.length_c   1.000
_cell.angle_alpha   90.00
_cell.angle_beta   90.00
_cell.angle_gamma   90.00
#
_symmetry.space_group_name_H-M   'P 1'
#
loop_
_entity.id
_entity.type
_entity.pdbx_description
1 polymer ?
#
loop_
_entity_poly.entity_id
_entity_poly.type
_entity_poly.pdbx_seq_one_letter_code
_entity_poly.pdbx_strand_id
1 'polypeptide(L)'
;RQLLMVFDPSTPHRTAAADLLCLRQGGRSVSAYAVEFRTLAANTRWPEEAQIDVFLRGLSSTLKDELAAREVPEDLEELIELATRIDRRRM
;
A
#
# COMPACT_ATOMS: atom_id res chain seq x y z
N ARG A 1 -26.44 -13.25 13.88
CA ARG A 1 -26.74 -12.73 12.53
C ARG A 1 -25.40 -12.67 11.77
N GLN A 2 -25.07 -13.72 11.03
CA GLN A 2 -23.84 -13.76 10.21
C GLN A 2 -24.16 -13.20 8.83
N LEU A 3 -23.44 -12.16 8.41
CA LEU A 3 -23.51 -11.65 7.04
C LEU A 3 -22.45 -12.39 6.22
N LEU A 4 -22.85 -13.50 5.61
CA LEU A 4 -22.13 -14.05 4.47
C LEU A 4 -22.48 -13.18 3.27
N MET A 5 -21.62 -12.22 2.94
CA MET A 5 -21.67 -11.60 1.62
C MET A 5 -21.25 -12.67 0.60
N VAL A 6 -22.27 -13.20 -0.07
CA VAL A 6 -22.14 -14.03 -1.27
C VAL A 6 -21.30 -13.24 -2.28
N PHE A 7 -20.15 -13.81 -2.66
CA PHE A 7 -19.25 -13.24 -3.64
C PHE A 7 -20.02 -13.01 -4.96
N ASP A 8 -20.17 -11.75 -5.35
CA ASP A 8 -20.62 -11.36 -6.69
C ASP A 8 -19.37 -11.22 -7.60
N PRO A 9 -19.15 -12.15 -8.55
CA PRO A 9 -17.99 -12.13 -9.45
C PRO A 9 -18.02 -10.99 -10.49
N SER A 10 -19.04 -10.11 -10.45
CA SER A 10 -19.18 -8.94 -11.32
C SER A 10 -18.46 -7.68 -10.81
N THR A 11 -17.94 -7.70 -9.57
CA THR A 11 -17.28 -6.55 -8.91
C THR A 11 -15.75 -6.59 -8.69
N PRO A 12 -14.90 -7.34 -9.43
CA PRO A 12 -13.47 -7.49 -9.11
C PRO A 12 -12.68 -6.17 -8.91
N HIS A 13 -13.01 -5.13 -9.69
CA HIS A 13 -12.34 -3.83 -9.61
C HIS A 13 -12.77 -3.00 -8.39
N ARG A 14 -14.04 -3.08 -7.97
CA ARG A 14 -14.51 -2.39 -6.76
C ARG A 14 -13.93 -3.05 -5.51
N THR A 15 -13.71 -4.37 -5.52
CA THR A 15 -13.01 -5.07 -4.45
C THR A 15 -11.53 -4.66 -4.41
N ALA A 16 -10.80 -4.69 -5.53
CA ALA A 16 -9.38 -4.33 -5.54
C ALA A 16 -9.09 -2.91 -5.02
N ALA A 17 -9.91 -1.92 -5.40
CA ALA A 17 -9.80 -0.55 -4.90
C ALA A 17 -10.10 -0.45 -3.39
N ALA A 18 -11.15 -1.12 -2.91
CA ALA A 18 -11.48 -1.15 -1.50
C ALA A 18 -10.40 -1.87 -0.67
N ASP A 19 -9.89 -2.99 -1.18
CA ASP A 19 -8.82 -3.78 -0.57
C ASP A 19 -7.53 -2.96 -0.49
N LEU A 20 -7.17 -2.25 -1.58
CA LEU A 20 -6.00 -1.37 -1.63
C LEU A 20 -6.10 -0.24 -0.58
N LEU A 21 -7.30 0.35 -0.42
CA LEU A 21 -7.54 1.39 0.58
C LEU A 21 -7.46 0.85 2.02
N CYS A 22 -7.89 -0.38 2.23
CA CYS A 22 -7.85 -1.05 3.53
C CYS A 22 -6.47 -1.64 3.86
N LEU A 23 -5.61 -1.83 2.87
CA LEU A 23 -4.30 -2.44 3.03
C LEU A 23 -3.40 -1.61 3.97
N ARG A 24 -2.84 -2.28 4.98
CA ARG A 24 -1.88 -1.71 5.92
C ARG A 24 -0.60 -2.53 5.97
N GLN A 25 0.54 -1.87 6.15
CA GLN A 25 1.82 -2.53 6.42
C GLN A 25 1.70 -3.40 7.69
N GLY A 26 1.15 -2.83 8.77
CA GLY A 26 1.06 -3.50 10.07
C GLY A 26 2.45 -3.84 10.60
N GLY A 27 2.61 -5.02 11.22
CA GLY A 27 3.89 -5.53 11.69
C GLY A 27 4.74 -6.23 10.61
N ARG A 28 4.36 -6.13 9.33
CA ARG A 28 5.05 -6.78 8.22
C ARG A 28 6.17 -5.89 7.69
N SER A 29 7.16 -6.51 7.05
CA SER A 29 8.18 -5.76 6.31
C SER A 29 7.55 -4.94 5.19
N VAL A 30 8.20 -3.83 4.83
CA VAL A 30 7.79 -3.02 3.68
C VAL A 30 7.81 -3.83 2.41
N SER A 31 8.79 -4.72 2.22
CA SER A 31 8.86 -5.56 1.03
C SER A 31 7.64 -6.48 0.90
N ALA A 32 7.19 -7.10 2.00
CA ALA A 32 5.98 -7.93 1.99
C ALA A 32 4.72 -7.11 1.71
N TYR A 33 4.61 -5.93 2.32
CA TYR A 33 3.53 -4.99 2.07
C TYR A 33 3.49 -4.50 0.61
N ALA A 34 4.65 -4.16 0.04
CA ALA A 34 4.76 -3.63 -1.32
C ALA A 34 4.38 -4.66 -2.39
N VAL A 35 4.67 -5.94 -2.17
CA VAL A 35 4.22 -7.02 -3.07
C VAL A 35 2.69 -7.04 -3.17
N GLU A 36 2.01 -7.05 -2.03
CA GLU A 36 0.54 -7.06 -1.98
C GLU A 36 -0.05 -5.76 -2.54
N PHE A 37 0.56 -4.62 -2.22
CA PHE A 37 0.17 -3.33 -2.76
C PHE A 37 0.20 -3.32 -4.29
N ARG A 38 1.31 -3.76 -4.91
CA ARG A 38 1.44 -3.80 -6.38
C ARG A 38 0.41 -4.72 -7.02
N THR A 39 0.13 -5.87 -6.40
CA THR A 39 -0.91 -6.80 -6.88
C THR A 39 -2.29 -6.15 -6.88
N LEU A 40 -2.66 -5.44 -5.81
CA LEU A 40 -3.95 -4.76 -5.73
C LEU A 40 -4.00 -3.54 -6.67
N ALA A 41 -2.94 -2.72 -6.68
CA ALA A 41 -2.85 -1.50 -7.48
C ALA A 41 -2.99 -1.77 -8.99
N ALA A 42 -2.33 -2.83 -9.50
CA ALA A 42 -2.45 -3.26 -10.89
C ALA A 42 -3.90 -3.51 -11.35
N ASN A 43 -4.81 -3.81 -10.42
CA ASN A 43 -6.22 -4.10 -10.68
C ASN A 43 -7.16 -2.88 -10.55
N THR A 44 -6.64 -1.71 -10.17
CA THR A 44 -7.45 -0.49 -9.90
C THR A 44 -7.44 0.55 -11.02
N ARG A 45 -6.42 0.52 -11.91
CA ARG A 45 -6.18 1.55 -12.94
C ARG A 45 -6.06 2.98 -12.40
N TRP A 46 -5.69 3.15 -11.12
CA TRP A 46 -5.51 4.46 -10.52
C TRP A 46 -4.24 5.14 -11.05
N PRO A 47 -4.26 6.48 -11.17
CA PRO A 47 -3.06 7.23 -11.52
C PRO A 47 -1.99 7.03 -10.43
N GLU A 48 -0.73 7.11 -10.81
CA GLU A 48 0.40 6.84 -9.92
C GLU A 48 0.42 7.77 -8.69
N GLU A 49 0.07 9.05 -8.87
CA GLU A 49 -0.10 10.02 -7.78
C GLU A 49 -1.05 9.51 -6.67
N ALA A 50 -2.17 8.90 -7.05
CA ALA A 50 -3.12 8.33 -6.11
C ALA A 50 -2.56 7.05 -5.45
N GLN A 51 -1.75 6.28 -6.16
CA GLN A 51 -1.09 5.10 -5.61
C GLN A 51 -0.03 5.51 -4.58
N ILE A 52 0.72 6.58 -4.81
CA ILE A 52 1.70 7.14 -3.86
C ILE A 52 1.00 7.54 -2.56
N ASP A 53 -0.08 8.32 -2.65
CA ASP A 53 -0.85 8.74 -1.46
C ASP A 53 -1.37 7.55 -0.66
N VAL A 54 -1.89 6.53 -1.35
CA VAL A 54 -2.45 5.34 -0.70
C VAL A 54 -1.35 4.45 -0.12
N PHE A 55 -0.21 4.32 -0.79
CA PHE A 55 0.97 3.62 -0.28
C PHE A 55 1.46 4.27 1.01
N LEU A 56 1.71 5.58 0.98
CA LEU A 56 2.10 6.35 2.17
C LEU A 56 1.10 6.17 3.30
N ARG A 57 -0.21 6.24 3.00
CA ARG A 57 -1.26 6.04 4.00
C ARG A 57 -1.24 4.64 4.62
N GLY A 58 -0.89 3.61 3.86
CA GLY A 58 -0.84 2.23 4.34
C GLY A 58 0.38 1.89 5.20
N LEU A 59 1.46 2.68 5.12
CA LEU A 59 2.66 2.50 5.95
C LEU A 59 2.38 2.63 7.46
N SER A 60 3.21 1.95 8.26
CA SER A 60 3.22 2.09 9.72
C SER A 60 3.57 3.52 10.16
N SER A 61 3.09 3.94 11.32
CA SER A 61 3.39 5.27 11.89
C SER A 61 4.89 5.50 12.01
N THR A 62 5.60 4.51 12.55
CA THR A 62 7.04 4.56 12.73
C THR A 62 7.80 4.79 11.42
N LEU A 63 7.32 4.26 10.28
CA LEU A 63 7.94 4.52 8.98
C LEU A 63 7.56 5.90 8.43
N LYS A 64 6.31 6.32 8.59
CA LYS A 64 5.86 7.66 8.22
C LYS A 64 6.66 8.75 8.93
N ASP A 65 6.97 8.55 10.21
CA ASP A 65 7.75 9.52 10.99
C ASP A 65 9.17 9.72 10.44
N GLU A 66 9.81 8.68 9.89
CA GLU A 66 11.13 8.81 9.24
C GLU A 66 11.05 9.45 7.86
N LEU A 67 9.99 9.12 7.13
CA LEU A 67 9.76 9.68 5.80
C LEU A 67 9.47 11.18 5.90
N ALA A 68 8.85 11.64 6.98
CA ALA A 68 8.60 13.07 7.22
C ALA A 68 9.88 13.93 7.24
N ALA A 69 11.04 13.34 7.52
CA ALA A 69 12.33 14.01 7.50
C ALA A 69 13.07 13.93 6.15
N ARG A 70 12.41 13.46 5.08
CA ARG A 70 13.01 13.18 3.78
C ARG A 70 12.19 13.78 2.65
N GLU A 71 12.88 14.01 1.53
CA GLU A 71 12.20 14.24 0.27
C GLU A 71 11.53 12.94 -0.18
N VAL A 72 10.22 13.01 -0.40
CA VAL A 72 9.40 11.88 -0.85
C VAL A 72 9.45 11.85 -2.37
N PRO A 73 9.87 10.75 -3.00
CA PRO A 73 9.87 10.63 -4.46
C PRO A 73 8.46 10.80 -5.06
N GLU A 74 8.41 11.35 -6.28
CA GLU A 74 7.19 11.45 -7.09
C GLU A 74 6.93 10.18 -7.92
N ASP A 75 7.86 9.22 -7.89
CA ASP A 75 7.74 7.90 -8.50
C ASP A 75 7.43 6.83 -7.42
N LEU A 76 6.47 5.95 -7.71
CA LEU A 76 6.02 4.95 -6.75
C LEU A 76 7.09 3.92 -6.43
N GLU A 77 7.88 3.49 -7.43
CA GLU A 77 8.91 2.48 -7.23
C GLU A 77 10.07 3.04 -6.41
N GLU A 78 10.50 4.28 -6.69
CA GLU A 78 11.51 4.98 -5.90
C GLU A 78 11.06 5.16 -4.44
N LEU A 79 9.78 5.48 -4.21
CA LEU A 79 9.22 5.54 -2.87
C LEU A 79 9.25 4.18 -2.17
N ILE A 80 8.89 3.09 -2.87
CA ILE A 80 8.93 1.74 -2.31
C ILE A 80 10.37 1.34 -1.95
N GLU A 81 11.34 1.66 -2.82
CA GLU A 81 12.76 1.41 -2.55
C GLU A 81 13.26 2.19 -1.33
N LEU A 82 12.91 3.48 -1.24
CA LEU A 82 13.24 4.32 -0.10
C LEU A 82 12.67 3.74 1.20
N ALA A 83 11.38 3.41 1.22
CA ALA A 83 10.70 2.84 2.38
C ALA A 83 11.32 1.49 2.77
N THR A 84 11.63 0.63 1.80
CA THR A 84 12.29 -0.66 2.03
C THR A 84 13.67 -0.49 2.65
N ARG A 85 14.46 0.49 2.17
CA ARG A 85 15.78 0.78 2.72
C ARG A 85 15.72 1.29 4.16
N ILE A 86 14.70 2.07 4.51
CA ILE A 86 14.47 2.52 5.90
C ILE A 86 14.10 1.34 6.78
N ASP A 87 13.16 0.51 6.34
CA ASP A 87 12.69 -0.68 7.07
C ASP A 87 13.85 -1.65 7.37
N ARG A 88 14.72 -1.91 6.39
CA ARG A 88 15.89 -2.79 6.56
C ARG A 88 16.95 -2.25 7.51
N ARG A 89 17.02 -0.93 7.75
CA ARG A 89 17.96 -0.34 8.74
C ARG A 89 17.46 -0.51 10.17
N ARG A 90 16.20 -0.92 10.35
CA ARG A 90 15.52 -1.04 11.65
C ARG A 90 15.34 -2.49 12.11
N MET A 91 15.46 -3.44 11.18
CA MET A 91 15.56 -4.86 11.48
C MET A 91 16.97 -5.20 11.97
#